data_AF-F8V7Q7-F1
#
_entry.id   AF-F8V7Q7-F1
#
_cell.length_a   1.000
_cell.length_b   1.000
_cell.length_c   1.000
_cell.angle_alpha   90.00
_cell.angle_beta   90.00
_cell.angle_gamma   90.00
#
_symmetry.space_group_name_H-M   'P 1'
#
loop_
_entity.id
_entity.type
_entity.pdbx_description
1 polymer ?
#
loop_
_entity_poly.entity_id
_entity_poly.type
_entity_poly.pdbx_seq_one_letter_code
_entity_poly.pdbx_strand_id
1 'polypeptide(L)'
;LTTVVNKYAKDKKLLKEKDGNLTGDDIREGLAAIVSVKVGEPQFEGQTKTKLGNTEVKSFVQRTCNEHLTHWFEANPADAKTIVNKAVSSAQARVAARKARELVRRKSATDLGGLPGKLADCRSKDPSKSEIYIVEGDSAGGSAKSGRDSMYQAILPLRG
;
A
#
# COMPACT_ATOMS: atom_id res chain seq x y z
N LEU A 1 12.15 -5.55 -12.36
CA LEU A 1 10.96 -6.37 -12.02
C LEU A 1 9.68 -5.83 -12.67
N THR A 2 9.09 -4.72 -12.19
CA THR A 2 7.79 -4.20 -12.70
C THR A 2 7.74 -4.04 -14.21
N THR A 3 8.79 -3.48 -14.80
CA THR A 3 8.91 -3.30 -16.26
C THR A 3 8.93 -4.63 -17.01
N VAL A 4 9.70 -5.62 -16.54
CA VAL A 4 9.84 -6.94 -17.15
C VAL A 4 8.49 -7.66 -17.15
N VAL A 5 7.82 -7.71 -16.00
CA VAL A 5 6.53 -8.38 -15.85
C VAL A 5 5.46 -7.73 -16.71
N ASN A 6 5.38 -6.38 -16.75
CA ASN A 6 4.43 -5.69 -17.62
C ASN A 6 4.71 -5.92 -19.11
N LYS A 7 5.98 -5.93 -19.52
CA LYS A 7 6.36 -6.21 -20.91
C LYS A 7 5.94 -7.63 -21.29
N TYR A 8 6.34 -8.62 -20.49
CA TYR A 8 5.98 -10.02 -20.73
C TYR A 8 4.47 -10.24 -20.76
N ALA A 9 3.72 -9.63 -19.84
CA ALA A 9 2.27 -9.75 -19.78
C ALA A 9 1.58 -9.19 -21.03
N LYS A 10 2.10 -8.11 -21.62
CA LYS A 10 1.60 -7.54 -22.89
C LYS A 10 1.97 -8.41 -24.08
N ASP A 11 3.23 -8.80 -24.18
CA ASP A 11 3.76 -9.58 -25.31
C ASP A 11 3.05 -10.94 -25.43
N LYS A 12 2.76 -11.59 -24.29
CA LYS A 12 2.03 -12.87 -24.24
C LYS A 12 0.50 -12.72 -24.14
N LYS A 13 -0.04 -11.49 -24.26
CA LYS A 13 -1.48 -11.17 -24.17
C LYS A 13 -2.16 -11.67 -22.89
N LEU A 14 -1.42 -11.74 -21.79
CA LEU A 14 -1.91 -12.12 -20.47
C LEU A 14 -2.58 -10.94 -19.74
N LEU A 15 -2.21 -9.72 -20.11
CA LEU A 15 -2.89 -8.49 -19.72
C LEU A 15 -3.68 -7.97 -20.93
N LYS A 16 -4.99 -7.75 -20.76
CA LYS A 16 -5.81 -7.18 -21.83
C LYS A 16 -5.40 -5.72 -22.03
N GLU A 17 -5.40 -5.23 -23.26
CA GLU A 17 -5.03 -3.81 -23.55
C GLU A 17 -5.94 -2.80 -22.83
N LYS A 18 -7.17 -3.20 -22.53
CA LYS A 18 -8.16 -2.41 -21.79
C LYS A 18 -7.85 -2.31 -20.29
N ASP A 19 -7.11 -3.30 -19.77
CA ASP A 19 -6.71 -3.34 -18.39
C ASP A 19 -5.46 -2.48 -18.22
N GLY A 20 -5.45 -1.61 -17.21
CA GLY A 20 -4.29 -0.76 -16.93
C GLY A 20 -3.05 -1.58 -16.57
N ASN A 21 -1.86 -0.99 -16.72
CA ASN A 21 -0.60 -1.63 -16.33
C ASN A 21 -0.64 -2.10 -14.86
N LEU A 22 0.05 -3.21 -14.60
CA LEU A 22 0.26 -3.73 -13.25
C LEU A 22 1.21 -2.78 -12.49
N THR A 23 0.85 -2.41 -11.27
CA THR A 23 1.69 -1.60 -10.40
C THR A 23 2.77 -2.45 -9.73
N GLY A 24 3.78 -1.80 -9.13
CA GLY A 24 4.81 -2.51 -8.39
C GLY A 24 4.26 -3.30 -7.20
N ASP A 25 3.21 -2.82 -6.56
CA ASP A 25 2.61 -3.48 -5.39
C ASP A 25 1.83 -4.73 -5.81
N ASP A 26 1.11 -4.67 -6.94
CA ASP A 26 0.40 -5.83 -7.49
C ASP A 26 1.36 -7.01 -7.77
N ILE A 27 2.59 -6.71 -8.21
CA ILE A 27 3.59 -7.71 -8.61
C ILE A 27 4.37 -8.24 -7.40
N ARG A 28 4.56 -7.41 -6.36
CA ARG A 28 5.28 -7.80 -5.13
C ARG A 28 4.38 -8.45 -4.09
N GLU A 29 3.07 -8.44 -4.27
CA GLU A 29 2.14 -9.09 -3.35
C GLU A 29 2.42 -10.60 -3.29
N GLY A 30 2.81 -11.09 -2.11
CA GLY A 30 3.18 -12.48 -1.89
C GLY A 30 4.57 -12.87 -2.42
N LEU A 31 5.39 -11.90 -2.86
CA LEU A 31 6.76 -12.15 -3.30
C LEU A 31 7.70 -12.27 -2.09
N ALA A 32 8.35 -13.42 -1.95
CA ALA A 32 9.53 -13.57 -1.11
C ALA A 32 10.78 -13.38 -1.97
N ALA A 33 11.63 -12.41 -1.64
CA ALA A 33 12.85 -12.13 -2.38
C ALA A 33 13.99 -11.73 -1.44
N ILE A 34 15.20 -12.19 -1.76
CA ILE A 34 16.43 -11.81 -1.08
C ILE A 34 17.31 -11.10 -2.10
N VAL A 35 17.75 -9.88 -1.77
CA VAL A 35 18.68 -9.10 -2.60
C VAL A 35 19.95 -8.86 -1.79
N SER A 36 21.04 -9.50 -2.22
CA SER A 36 22.36 -9.33 -1.62
C SER A 36 23.28 -8.68 -2.63
N VAL A 37 23.89 -7.55 -2.25
CA VAL A 37 24.86 -6.82 -3.07
C VAL A 37 26.16 -6.67 -2.31
N LYS A 38 27.29 -6.83 -3.01
CA LYS A 38 28.63 -6.58 -2.47
C LYS A 38 29.14 -5.29 -3.10
N VAL A 39 29.43 -4.29 -2.27
CA VAL A 39 29.83 -2.94 -2.70
C VAL A 39 31.15 -2.61 -2.02
N GLY A 40 32.14 -2.15 -2.79
CA GLY A 40 33.46 -1.80 -2.25
C GLY A 40 33.39 -0.63 -1.27
N GLU A 41 32.73 0.46 -1.67
CA GLU A 41 32.54 1.67 -0.85
C GLU A 41 31.03 1.93 -0.63
N PRO A 42 30.40 1.27 0.35
CA PRO A 42 28.97 1.45 0.59
C PRO A 42 28.69 2.79 1.28
N GLN A 43 27.82 3.59 0.67
CA GLN A 43 27.29 4.84 1.21
C GLN A 43 25.89 4.59 1.75
N PHE A 44 25.62 4.98 3.00
CA PHE A 44 24.31 4.83 3.62
C PHE A 44 23.72 6.16 4.03
N GLU A 45 22.40 6.28 3.91
CA GLU A 45 21.64 7.37 4.50
C GLU A 45 21.41 7.08 5.99
N GLY A 46 21.93 7.97 6.85
CA GLY A 46 21.77 7.86 8.30
C GLY A 46 22.68 6.81 8.96
N GLN A 47 22.80 6.92 10.28
CA GLN A 47 23.72 6.10 11.06
C GLN A 47 23.32 4.62 11.13
N THR A 48 22.02 4.31 11.01
CA THR A 48 21.49 2.95 11.14
C THR A 48 21.76 2.07 9.92
N LYS A 49 22.40 2.62 8.86
CA LYS A 49 22.77 1.90 7.63
C LYS A 49 21.61 1.14 6.97
N THR A 50 20.39 1.65 7.11
CA THR A 50 19.17 0.98 6.62
C THR A 50 18.90 1.24 5.15
N LYS A 51 19.39 2.35 4.61
CA LYS A 51 19.16 2.75 3.22
C LYS A 51 20.48 2.99 2.51
N LEU A 52 20.76 2.18 1.50
CA LEU A 52 21.94 2.31 0.63
C LEU A 52 21.75 3.48 -0.34
N GLY A 53 22.68 4.42 -0.34
CA GLY A 53 22.67 5.65 -1.15
C GLY A 53 23.44 5.56 -2.48
N ASN A 54 24.17 4.47 -2.73
CA ASN A 54 24.94 4.25 -3.97
C ASN A 54 24.01 4.18 -5.21
N THR A 55 23.94 5.26 -5.98
CA THR A 55 23.09 5.35 -7.18
C THR A 55 23.55 4.41 -8.30
N GLU A 56 24.86 4.14 -8.39
CA GLU A 56 25.48 3.21 -9.31
C GLU A 56 25.06 1.76 -9.05
N VAL A 57 24.88 1.38 -7.78
CA VAL A 57 24.41 0.05 -7.38
C VAL A 57 22.98 -0.17 -7.85
N LYS A 58 22.12 0.85 -7.74
CA LYS A 58 20.75 0.79 -8.25
C LYS A 58 20.72 0.50 -9.75
N SER A 59 21.49 1.25 -10.54
CA SER A 59 21.55 1.09 -12.00
C SER A 59 22.11 -0.28 -12.40
N PHE A 60 23.15 -0.74 -11.69
CA PHE A 60 23.74 -2.08 -11.88
C PHE A 60 22.71 -3.19 -11.62
N VAL A 61 22.10 -3.21 -10.43
CA VAL A 61 21.09 -4.20 -10.04
C VAL A 61 19.90 -4.18 -11.00
N GLN A 62 19.44 -2.99 -11.41
CA GLN A 62 18.32 -2.86 -12.33
C GLN A 62 18.61 -3.50 -13.70
N ARG A 63 19.80 -3.27 -14.25
CA ARG A 63 20.22 -3.87 -15.54
C ARG A 63 20.30 -5.39 -15.43
N THR A 64 21.02 -5.89 -14.43
CA THR A 64 21.20 -7.34 -14.19
C THR A 64 19.86 -8.03 -13.95
N CYS A 65 18.99 -7.47 -13.11
CA CYS A 65 17.66 -8.02 -12.89
C CYS A 65 16.82 -8.00 -14.16
N ASN A 66 16.87 -6.95 -14.97
CA ASN A 66 16.08 -6.90 -16.20
C ASN A 66 16.51 -7.98 -17.19
N GLU A 67 17.80 -8.20 -17.37
CA GLU A 67 18.35 -9.23 -18.25
C GLU A 67 17.95 -10.63 -17.80
N HIS A 68 18.32 -11.01 -16.57
CA HIS A 68 18.07 -12.37 -16.08
C HIS A 68 16.59 -12.68 -15.85
N LEU A 69 15.79 -11.71 -15.36
CA LEU A 69 14.35 -11.93 -15.22
C LEU A 69 13.69 -12.11 -16.58
N THR A 70 14.07 -11.33 -17.60
CA THR A 70 13.50 -11.50 -18.94
C THR A 70 13.82 -12.89 -19.48
N HIS A 71 15.08 -13.32 -19.36
CA HIS A 71 15.50 -14.65 -19.77
C HIS A 71 14.74 -15.75 -19.02
N TRP A 72 14.59 -15.64 -17.70
CA TRP A 72 13.87 -16.64 -16.89
C TRP A 72 12.38 -16.73 -17.26
N PHE A 73 11.72 -15.59 -17.50
CA PHE A 73 10.30 -15.53 -17.90
C PHE A 73 10.06 -16.16 -19.28
N GLU A 74 10.98 -15.98 -20.23
CA GLU A 74 10.90 -16.64 -21.54
C GLU A 74 11.19 -18.15 -21.46
N ALA A 75 12.16 -18.55 -20.62
CA ALA A 75 12.51 -19.96 -20.44
C ALA A 75 11.44 -20.78 -19.68
N ASN A 76 10.65 -20.13 -18.80
CA ASN A 76 9.67 -20.80 -17.94
C ASN A 76 8.24 -20.26 -18.18
N PRO A 77 7.62 -20.50 -19.36
CA PRO A 77 6.37 -19.86 -19.73
C PRO A 77 5.17 -20.26 -18.86
N ALA A 78 5.14 -21.50 -18.34
CA ALA A 78 4.06 -21.97 -17.47
C ALA A 78 4.07 -21.23 -16.12
N ASP A 79 5.24 -21.12 -15.49
CA ASP A 79 5.41 -20.42 -14.22
C ASP A 79 5.23 -18.91 -14.40
N ALA A 80 5.81 -18.34 -15.47
CA ALA A 80 5.64 -16.94 -15.82
C ALA A 80 4.16 -16.56 -15.98
N LYS A 81 3.37 -17.40 -16.66
CA LYS A 81 1.92 -17.22 -16.79
C LYS A 81 1.22 -17.24 -15.42
N THR A 82 1.59 -18.17 -14.55
CA THR A 82 1.03 -18.27 -13.19
C THR A 82 1.34 -17.02 -12.36
N ILE A 83 2.58 -16.54 -12.39
CA ILE A 83 3.02 -15.32 -11.69
C ILE A 83 2.26 -14.10 -12.20
N VAL A 84 2.15 -13.92 -13.52
CA VAL A 84 1.42 -12.80 -14.13
C VAL A 84 -0.06 -12.84 -13.74
N ASN A 85 -0.70 -14.01 -13.78
CA ASN A 85 -2.10 -14.16 -13.39
C ASN A 85 -2.34 -13.82 -11.91
N LYS A 86 -1.42 -14.18 -11.00
CA LYS A 86 -1.50 -13.77 -9.59
C LYS A 86 -1.44 -12.24 -9.48
N ALA A 87 -0.52 -11.59 -10.19
CA ALA A 87 -0.42 -10.13 -10.19
C ALA A 87 -1.65 -9.45 -10.80
N VAL A 88 -2.27 -10.04 -11.84
CA VAL A 88 -3.55 -9.56 -12.41
C VAL A 88 -4.68 -9.67 -11.39
N SER A 89 -4.77 -10.79 -10.66
CA SER A 89 -5.75 -10.96 -9.58
C SER A 89 -5.58 -9.90 -8.49
N SER A 90 -4.34 -9.65 -8.06
CA SER A 90 -3.99 -8.57 -7.12
C SER A 90 -4.41 -7.18 -7.64
N ALA A 91 -4.14 -6.88 -8.91
CA ALA A 91 -4.56 -5.62 -9.52
C ALA A 91 -6.08 -5.47 -9.57
N GLN A 92 -6.82 -6.55 -9.87
CA GLN A 92 -8.28 -6.55 -9.87
C GLN A 92 -8.84 -6.31 -8.46
N ALA A 93 -8.29 -6.97 -7.44
CA ALA A 93 -8.66 -6.75 -6.04
C ALA A 93 -8.44 -5.29 -5.62
N ARG A 94 -7.28 -4.71 -5.98
CA ARG A 94 -6.97 -3.29 -5.73
C ARG A 94 -7.96 -2.36 -6.41
N VAL A 95 -8.28 -2.58 -7.69
CA VAL A 95 -9.23 -1.75 -8.44
C VAL A 95 -10.64 -1.88 -7.86
N ALA A 96 -11.07 -3.08 -7.50
CA ALA A 96 -12.36 -3.32 -6.85
C ALA A 96 -12.44 -2.59 -5.50
N ALA A 97 -11.41 -2.71 -4.66
CA ALA A 97 -11.33 -2.00 -3.38
C ALA A 97 -11.35 -0.47 -3.57
N ARG A 98 -10.63 0.06 -4.57
CA ARG A 98 -10.67 1.49 -4.90
C ARG A 98 -12.07 1.93 -5.32
N LYS A 99 -12.72 1.19 -6.22
CA LYS A 99 -14.10 1.50 -6.66
C LYS A 99 -15.08 1.45 -5.49
N ALA A 100 -14.96 0.48 -4.59
CA ALA A 100 -15.78 0.41 -3.39
C ALA A 100 -15.58 1.64 -2.49
N ARG A 101 -14.32 2.04 -2.23
CA ARG A 101 -14.00 3.25 -1.46
C ARG A 101 -14.54 4.52 -2.12
N GLU A 102 -14.40 4.66 -3.44
CA GLU A 102 -14.91 5.80 -4.18
C GLU A 102 -16.44 5.86 -4.19
N LEU A 103 -17.13 4.73 -4.32
CA LEU A 103 -18.58 4.64 -4.21
C LEU A 103 -19.07 5.09 -2.84
N VAL A 104 -18.41 4.65 -1.77
CA VAL A 104 -18.71 5.11 -0.40
C VAL A 104 -18.43 6.61 -0.26
N ARG A 105 -17.30 7.10 -0.77
CA ARG A 105 -16.93 8.52 -0.69
C ARG A 105 -17.85 9.44 -1.49
N ARG A 106 -18.38 8.98 -2.63
CA ARG A 106 -19.37 9.73 -3.42
C ARG A 106 -20.72 9.78 -2.71
N LYS A 107 -21.15 8.68 -2.07
CA LYS A 107 -22.34 8.68 -1.21
C LYS A 107 -22.18 9.62 -0.01
N SER A 108 -20.97 9.72 0.55
CA SER A 108 -20.68 10.60 1.68
C SER A 108 -20.45 12.08 1.31
N ALA A 109 -20.57 12.48 0.04
CA ALA A 109 -20.36 13.89 -0.36
C ALA A 109 -21.49 14.82 0.11
N THR A 110 -22.68 14.25 0.39
CA THR A 110 -23.85 14.93 0.95
C THR A 110 -24.13 14.57 2.41
N ASP A 111 -23.45 13.56 2.98
CA ASP A 111 -23.54 13.25 4.40
C ASP A 111 -22.52 14.08 5.18
N LEU A 112 -23.00 14.84 6.16
CA LEU A 112 -22.20 15.64 7.09
C LEU A 112 -20.95 14.84 7.55
N GLY A 113 -19.77 15.40 7.29
CA GLY A 113 -18.50 14.74 7.55
C GLY A 113 -18.34 14.21 8.98
N GLY A 114 -17.60 13.11 9.10
CA GLY A 114 -17.28 12.45 10.37
C GLY A 114 -17.82 11.01 10.45
N LEU A 115 -17.80 10.45 11.66
CA LEU A 115 -18.50 9.22 12.01
C LEU A 115 -19.70 9.59 12.89
N PRO A 116 -20.78 10.16 12.32
CA PRO A 116 -21.93 10.65 13.09
C PRO A 116 -22.51 9.54 13.97
N GLY A 117 -22.69 9.83 15.25
CA GLY A 117 -23.17 8.87 16.24
C GLY A 117 -22.11 7.91 16.81
N LYS A 118 -20.91 7.83 16.22
CA LYS A 118 -19.81 7.00 16.73
C LYS A 118 -18.66 7.85 17.26
N LEU A 119 -18.11 8.77 16.47
CA LEU A 119 -17.03 9.66 16.94
C LEU A 119 -17.64 10.82 17.73
N ALA A 120 -17.23 10.95 18.99
CA ALA A 120 -17.39 12.20 19.72
C ALA A 120 -16.15 13.06 19.42
N ASP A 121 -16.27 14.03 18.52
CA ASP A 121 -15.14 14.87 18.12
C ASP A 121 -14.78 15.92 19.20
N CYS A 122 -13.61 16.54 19.07
CA CYS A 122 -13.17 17.70 19.86
C CYS A 122 -13.48 19.02 19.13
N ARG A 123 -13.44 20.15 19.85
CA ARG A 123 -13.73 21.47 19.24
C ARG A 123 -12.54 22.03 18.46
N SER A 124 -11.31 21.70 18.88
CA SER A 124 -10.09 22.12 18.21
C SER A 124 -9.97 21.49 16.83
N LYS A 125 -9.58 22.31 15.84
CA LYS A 125 -9.24 21.86 14.48
C LYS A 125 -7.72 21.76 14.26
N ASP A 126 -6.92 22.04 15.29
CA ASP A 126 -5.46 22.00 15.23
C ASP A 126 -4.96 20.57 15.53
N PRO A 127 -4.47 19.82 14.53
CA PRO A 127 -4.04 18.43 14.72
C PRO A 127 -2.85 18.27 15.67
N SER A 128 -2.08 19.34 15.92
CA SER A 128 -0.94 19.30 16.84
C SER A 128 -1.35 19.28 18.31
N LYS A 129 -2.59 19.68 18.61
CA LYS A 129 -3.15 19.74 19.97
C LYS A 129 -4.26 18.72 20.18
N SER A 130 -4.89 18.27 19.11
CA SER A 130 -6.00 17.32 19.18
C SER A 130 -5.51 15.90 19.44
N GLU A 131 -6.18 15.22 20.37
CA GLU A 131 -5.91 13.84 20.76
C GLU A 131 -7.11 12.96 20.42
N ILE A 132 -6.89 11.70 20.05
CA ILE A 132 -7.95 10.72 19.83
C ILE A 132 -7.78 9.52 20.76
N TYR A 133 -8.80 9.25 21.56
CA TYR A 133 -8.87 8.11 22.47
C TYR A 133 -9.77 7.04 21.85
N ILE A 134 -9.20 5.85 21.65
CA ILE A 134 -9.91 4.69 21.13
C ILE A 134 -10.27 3.81 22.33
N VAL A 135 -11.57 3.58 22.53
CA VAL A 135 -12.09 2.86 23.71
C VAL A 135 -12.95 1.69 23.30
N GLU A 136 -13.00 0.65 24.12
CA GLU A 136 -13.80 -0.54 23.83
C GLU A 136 -15.24 -0.36 24.31
N GLY A 137 -16.19 -0.46 23.39
CA GLY A 137 -17.63 -0.43 23.66
C GLY A 137 -18.19 0.94 24.06
N ASP A 138 -19.52 1.02 24.08
CA ASP A 138 -20.24 2.24 24.44
C ASP A 138 -20.17 2.55 25.94
N SER A 139 -19.93 1.54 26.79
CA SER A 139 -19.79 1.71 28.24
C SER A 139 -18.56 2.56 28.57
N ALA A 140 -17.37 2.14 28.10
CA ALA A 140 -16.15 2.93 28.28
C ALA A 140 -16.21 4.24 27.47
N GLY A 141 -16.86 4.21 26.29
CA GLY A 141 -17.18 5.39 25.49
C GLY A 141 -17.95 6.47 26.25
N GLY A 142 -18.98 6.09 27.01
CA GLY A 142 -19.78 7.01 27.81
C GLY A 142 -18.96 7.69 28.91
N SER A 143 -18.23 6.90 29.70
CA SER A 143 -17.37 7.42 30.77
C SER A 143 -16.27 8.33 30.22
N ALA A 144 -15.58 7.91 29.15
CA ALA A 144 -14.53 8.71 28.51
C ALA A 144 -15.10 10.00 27.89
N LYS A 145 -16.29 9.93 27.28
CA LYS A 145 -16.94 11.12 26.69
C LYS A 145 -17.30 12.17 27.73
N SER A 146 -17.73 11.75 28.92
CA SER A 146 -18.11 12.67 30.00
C SER A 146 -16.90 13.24 30.75
N GLY A 147 -15.80 12.49 30.86
CA GLY A 147 -14.61 12.90 31.61
C GLY A 147 -13.55 13.67 30.81
N ARG A 148 -13.70 13.77 29.48
CA ARG A 148 -12.68 14.38 28.60
C ARG A 148 -12.67 15.90 28.65
N ASP A 149 -11.53 16.48 28.27
CA ASP A 149 -11.49 17.85 27.79
C ASP A 149 -12.02 17.93 26.35
N SER A 150 -13.27 18.35 26.19
CA SER A 150 -13.93 18.46 24.88
C SER A 150 -13.27 19.47 23.93
N MET A 151 -12.36 20.32 24.41
CA MET A 151 -11.61 21.25 23.56
C MET A 151 -10.61 20.50 22.67
N TYR A 152 -9.91 19.50 23.22
CA TYR A 152 -8.79 18.84 22.54
C TYR A 152 -8.94 17.33 22.36
N GLN A 153 -9.82 16.66 23.13
CA GLN A 153 -9.89 15.20 23.17
C GLN A 153 -11.11 14.65 22.44
N ALA A 154 -10.89 13.84 21.42
CA ALA A 154 -11.92 13.10 20.68
C ALA A 154 -12.02 11.65 21.20
N ILE A 155 -13.23 11.08 21.27
CA ILE A 155 -13.46 9.70 21.73
C ILE A 155 -14.06 8.88 20.58
N LEU A 156 -13.39 7.77 20.25
CA LEU A 156 -13.83 6.79 19.25
C LEU A 156 -14.09 5.43 19.92
N PRO A 157 -15.34 5.10 20.30
CA PRO A 157 -15.71 3.78 20.77
C PRO A 157 -15.66 2.75 19.63
N LEU A 158 -15.00 1.62 19.86
CA LEU A 158 -15.01 0.45 18.98
C LEU A 158 -16.08 -0.53 19.46
N ARG A 159 -16.95 -0.95 18.54
CA ARG A 159 -17.88 -2.06 18.76
C ARG A 159 -17.28 -3.24 18.00
N GLY A 160 -16.89 -4.28 18.73
CA GLY A 160 -16.50 -5.58 18.17
C GLY A 160 -17.70 -6.32 17.61
#